data_AF-A0AA95M6F7-F1
#
_entry.id   AF-A0AA95M6F7-F1
#
_cell.length_a   1.000
_cell.length_b   1.000
_cell.length_c   1.000
_cell.angle_alpha   90.00
_cell.angle_beta   90.00
_cell.angle_gamma   90.00
#
_symmetry.space_group_name_H-M   'P 1'
#
loop_
_entity.id
_entity.type
_entity.pdbx_description
1 polymer ?
#
loop_
_entity_poly.entity_id
_entity_poly.type
_entity_poly.pdbx_seq_one_letter_code
_entity_poly.pdbx_strand_id
1 'polypeptide(L)' 'MLQNIGVPGLILILVIALIIFGPSKLPELGRAVGSTLKEFKKSTRDLVSDEEPIKTQLKKEEKAI' A
#
# COMPACT_ATOMS: atom_id res chain seq x y z
N MET A 1 -8.76 3.88 30.50
CA MET A 1 -8.12 2.57 30.74
C MET A 1 -7.63 1.90 29.45
N LEU A 2 -8.33 2.01 28.32
CA LEU A 2 -7.92 1.38 27.05
C LEU A 2 -6.76 2.10 26.31
N GLN A 3 -6.55 3.40 26.56
CA GLN A 3 -5.46 4.17 25.92
C GLN A 3 -4.05 3.83 26.45
N ASN A 4 -3.95 3.07 27.55
CA ASN A 4 -2.66 2.53 28.03
C ASN A 4 -2.27 1.23 27.30
N ILE A 5 -3.19 0.64 26.53
CA ILE A 5 -2.90 -0.44 25.59
C ILE A 5 -2.47 0.21 24.28
N GLY A 6 -1.36 0.94 24.33
CA GLY A 6 -0.78 1.58 23.16
C GLY A 6 -0.15 0.57 22.21
N VAL A 7 0.88 1.01 21.49
CA VAL A 7 1.72 0.19 20.62
C VAL A 7 2.13 -1.17 21.25
N PRO A 8 2.45 -1.28 22.55
CA PRO A 8 2.81 -2.57 23.16
C PRO A 8 1.72 -3.64 23.08
N GLY A 9 0.44 -3.27 23.26
CA GLY A 9 -0.66 -4.23 23.18
C GLY A 9 -0.93 -4.71 21.76
N LEU A 10 -0.76 -3.82 20.79
CA LEU A 10 -0.87 -4.17 19.38
C LEU A 10 0.24 -5.15 18.96
N ILE A 11 1.47 -4.96 19.46
CA ILE A 11 2.58 -5.89 19.25
C ILE A 11 2.26 -7.28 19.81
N LEU A 12 1.68 -7.36 21.03
CA LEU A 12 1.32 -8.65 21.62
C LEU A 12 0.31 -9.42 20.77
N ILE A 13 -0.72 -8.74 20.26
CA ILE A 13 -1.72 -9.33 19.36
C ILE A 13 -1.04 -9.78 18.05
N LEU A 14 -0.15 -8.94 17.50
CA LEU A 14 0.64 -9.28 16.31
C LEU A 14 1.46 -10.56 16.51
N VAL A 15 2.14 -10.70 17.64
CA VAL A 15 2.94 -11.90 17.95
C VAL A 15 2.07 -13.15 17.98
N ILE A 16 0.91 -13.11 18.63
CA ILE A 16 -0.03 -14.25 18.66
C ILE A 16 -0.52 -14.57 17.25
N ALA A 17 -0.91 -13.56 16.47
CA ALA A 17 -1.31 -13.74 15.08
C ALA A 17 -0.17 -14.34 14.22
N LEU A 18 1.07 -13.92 14.44
CA LEU A 18 2.25 -14.45 13.76
C LEU A 18 2.59 -15.89 14.16
N ILE A 19 2.23 -16.34 15.36
CA ILE A 19 2.39 -17.75 15.75
C ILE A 19 1.39 -18.62 14.98
N ILE A 20 0.14 -18.15 14.84
CA ILE A 20 -0.92 -18.90 14.15
C ILE A 20 -0.71 -18.89 12.62
N PHE A 21 -0.45 -17.71 12.06
CA PHE A 21 -0.34 -17.53 10.62
C PHE A 21 1.10 -17.66 10.10
N GLY A 22 2.12 -17.40 10.93
CA GLY A 22 3.52 -17.35 10.53
C GLY A 22 3.98 -15.95 10.09
N PRO A 23 5.23 -15.55 10.36
CA PRO A 23 5.77 -14.23 10.01
C PRO A 23 5.83 -13.97 8.49
N SER A 24 5.91 -15.01 7.67
CA SER A 24 5.99 -14.89 6.22
C SER A 24 4.65 -14.60 5.56
N LYS A 25 3.51 -14.94 6.19
CA LYS A 25 2.18 -14.77 5.58
C LYS A 25 1.76 -13.30 5.48
N LEU A 26 2.08 -12.47 6.48
CA LEU A 26 1.71 -11.03 6.42
C LEU A 26 2.40 -10.29 5.25
N PRO A 27 3.72 -10.43 5.02
CA PRO A 27 4.39 -9.87 3.84
C PRO A 27 3.88 -10.44 2.52
N GLU A 28 3.58 -11.73 2.46
CA GLU A 28 3.06 -12.40 1.26
C GLU A 28 1.68 -11.85 0.87
N LEU A 29 0.76 -11.76 1.84
CA LEU A 29 -0.55 -11.14 1.66
C LEU A 29 -0.41 -9.66 1.26
N GLY A 30 0.49 -8.91 1.90
CA GLY A 30 0.76 -7.52 1.55
C GLY A 30 1.29 -7.36 0.12
N ARG A 31 2.13 -8.27 -0.37
CA ARG A 31 2.63 -8.27 -1.76
C ARG A 31 1.52 -8.61 -2.77
N ALA A 32 0.66 -9.58 -2.46
CA ALA A 32 -0.47 -9.95 -3.30
C ALA A 32 -1.47 -8.79 -3.40
N VAL A 33 -1.93 -8.28 -2.26
CA VAL A 33 -2.85 -7.13 -2.18
C VAL A 33 -2.21 -5.89 -2.81
N GLY A 34 -0.94 -5.60 -2.52
CA GLY A 34 -0.24 -4.45 -3.07
C GLY A 34 -0.11 -4.48 -4.59
N SER A 35 0.13 -5.65 -5.18
CA SER A 35 0.16 -5.83 -6.64
C SER A 35 -1.22 -5.58 -7.25
N THR A 36 -2.28 -6.13 -6.65
CA THR A 36 -3.66 -5.86 -7.07
C THR A 36 -4.03 -4.38 -6.98
N LEU A 37 -3.72 -3.72 -5.86
CA LEU A 37 -3.99 -2.28 -5.69
C LEU A 37 -3.20 -1.42 -6.69
N LYS A 38 -1.97 -1.83 -7.02
CA LYS A 38 -1.14 -1.14 -8.01
C LYS A 38 -1.72 -1.23 -9.42
N GLU A 39 -2.17 -2.42 -9.82
CA GLU A 39 -2.83 -2.65 -11.11
C GLU A 39 -4.19 -1.98 -11.17
N PHE A 40 -4.97 -2.04 -10.09
CA PHE A 40 -6.23 -1.32 -9.96
C PHE A 40 -6.02 0.18 -10.11
N LYS A 41 -5.08 0.78 -9.36
CA LYS A 41 -4.75 2.22 -9.48
C LYS A 41 -4.30 2.59 -10.89
N LYS A 42 -3.53 1.73 -11.58
CA LYS A 42 -3.13 1.97 -12.97
C LYS A 42 -4.33 1.98 -13.88
N SER A 43 -5.18 0.95 -13.80
CA SER A 43 -6.38 0.83 -14.64
C SER A 43 -7.36 1.96 -14.38
N THR A 44 -7.63 2.30 -13.12
CA THR A 44 -8.49 3.44 -12.77
C THR A 44 -7.91 4.77 -13.26
N ARG A 45 -6.59 4.97 -13.17
CA ARG A 45 -5.98 6.19 -13.72
C ARG A 45 -6.12 6.24 -15.23
N ASP A 46 -5.90 5.13 -15.92
CA ASP A 46 -5.99 5.07 -17.38
C ASP A 46 -7.45 5.37 -17.81
N LEU A 47 -8.46 4.83 -17.09
CA LEU A 47 -9.89 5.13 -17.31
C LEU A 47 -10.31 6.57 -16.98
N VAL A 48 -9.75 7.17 -15.93
CA VAL A 48 -10.05 8.56 -15.51
C VAL A 48 -9.23 9.58 -16.31
N SER A 49 -8.14 9.16 -16.97
CA SER A 49 -7.29 10.04 -17.78
C SER A 49 -7.75 10.14 -19.23
N ASP A 50 -8.70 9.32 -19.68
CA ASP A 50 -9.35 9.46 -20.99
C ASP A 50 -10.18 10.78 -21.10
N GLU A 51 -10.28 11.55 -20.01
CA GLU A 51 -10.91 12.88 -19.96
C GLU A 51 -9.95 14.08 -19.75
N GLU A 52 -8.63 13.93 -19.48
CA GLU A 52 -7.67 15.06 -19.57
C GLU A 52 -6.20 14.65 -19.84
N PRO A 53 -5.60 15.03 -20.99
CA PRO A 53 -4.25 14.65 -21.36
C PRO A 53 -3.16 15.66 -20.96
N ILE A 54 -3.09 16.20 -19.72
CA ILE A 54 -2.11 17.29 -19.46
C ILE A 54 -1.48 17.38 -18.06
N LYS A 55 -1.03 16.31 -17.37
CA LYS A 55 -0.19 16.54 -16.14
C LYS A 55 1.03 15.65 -15.92
N THR A 56 1.18 14.51 -16.60
CA THR A 56 2.26 13.57 -16.23
C THR A 56 3.59 13.79 -16.98
N GLN A 57 3.60 14.55 -18.10
CA GLN A 57 4.84 14.78 -18.86
C GLN A 57 5.71 15.94 -18.32
N LEU A 58 5.14 16.90 -17.59
CA LEU A 58 5.83 18.13 -17.16
C LEU A 58 6.94 17.91 -16.09
N LYS A 59 6.95 16.79 -15.37
CA LYS A 59 7.95 16.57 -14.29
C LYS A 59 9.24 15.89 -14.76
N LYS A 60 9.30 15.40 -16.01
CA LYS A 60 10.49 14.72 -16.54
C LYS A 60 11.42 15.65 -17.34
N GLU A 61 10.91 16.77 -17.85
CA GLU A 61 11.69 17.74 -18.63
C GLU A 61 12.40 18.81 -17.78
N GLU A 62 11.87 19.20 -16.62
CA GLU A 62 12.52 20.22 -15.76
C GLU A 62 13.82 19.75 -15.09
N LYS A 63 14.09 18.44 -15.05
CA LYS A 63 15.39 17.92 -14.57
C LYS A 63 16.45 17.76 -15.67
N ALA A 64 16.10 18.07 -16.92
CA ALA A 64 16.98 17.97 -18.07
C ALA A 64 17.39 19.33 -18.66
N ILE A 65 16.90 20.44 -18.08
CA ILE A 65 17.27 21.81 -18.45
C ILE A 65 18.06 22.43 -17.30
#